data_AF-K5VTX6-F1
#
_entry.id   AF-K5VTX6-F1
#
_cell.length_a   1.000
_cell.length_b   1.000
_cell.length_c   1.000
_cell.angle_alpha   90.00
_cell.angle_beta   90.00
_cell.angle_gamma   90.00
#
_symmetry.space_group_name_H-M   'P 1'
#
loop_
_entity.id
_entity.type
_entity.pdbx_description
1 polymer ?
#
loop_
_entity_poly.entity_id
_entity_poly.type
_entity_poly.pdbx_seq_one_letter_code
_entity_poly.pdbx_strand_id
1 'polypeptide(L)'
;MAPQVAARLAPGLCAVPTRPREAHRGVRHQAHPRRAPGLWDAHTGRREDQGDGFIVQLPPVAELEPVRILFDPIWSERASPHQSAGPRRRLPPPCDLDQLPDFQYVVTSHNHYDHLDWPTIERIYKMKGSHVTFVAPLGLESWFRSGGIPAEQIAELDWHESAELRASERHPTVKFICAPAQHGSGRSLFDQRSTLWASWAVHQDIGDGRRAAVYHAGDTGYMTHGGPCPAFAEIGERYGPFDMAMIPIWRGGSLSFIAAMGLRLVSTELIDGLHASPAHAVRLHKDIRSRHSIGMHFATFAGSDGEAWEPVAELVAAKEKQHVGDWHEEGGFGVIDIGETVVVAME
;
A
#
# COMPACT_ATOMS: atom_id res chain seq x y z
N MET A 1 8.73 27.73 -2.87
CA MET A 1 9.16 26.40 -3.31
C MET A 1 8.27 25.41 -2.59
N ALA A 2 7.48 24.61 -3.30
CA ALA A 2 6.54 23.68 -2.69
C ALA A 2 7.27 22.49 -2.03
N PRO A 3 6.87 22.04 -0.83
CA PRO A 3 7.39 20.82 -0.22
C PRO A 3 6.88 19.59 -0.98
N GLN A 4 7.76 18.64 -1.24
CA GLN A 4 7.47 17.40 -1.98
C GLN A 4 7.33 16.23 -0.99
N VAL A 5 6.28 15.41 -1.12
CA VAL A 5 6.09 14.15 -0.38
C VAL A 5 6.91 13.09 -1.08
N ALA A 6 7.92 12.49 -0.42
CA ALA A 6 8.80 11.51 -1.06
C ALA A 6 8.62 10.11 -0.45
N ALA A 7 7.85 9.23 -1.08
CA ALA A 7 7.81 7.82 -0.70
C ALA A 7 9.09 7.12 -1.17
N ARG A 8 10.09 6.99 -0.29
CA ARG A 8 11.42 6.45 -0.61
C ARG A 8 11.56 4.94 -0.35
N LEU A 9 12.06 4.24 -1.35
CA LEU A 9 12.73 2.94 -1.40
C LEU A 9 14.08 3.16 -2.12
N ALA A 10 15.18 2.69 -1.52
CA ALA A 10 16.55 3.03 -1.91
C ALA A 10 17.01 2.29 -3.20
N PRO A 11 18.00 2.83 -3.97
CA PRO A 11 18.10 2.58 -5.41
C PRO A 11 19.26 1.65 -5.86
N GLY A 12 19.09 0.99 -7.03
CA GLY A 12 20.16 0.98 -8.05
C GLY A 12 20.46 -0.30 -8.86
N LEU A 13 19.99 -0.33 -10.12
CA LEU A 13 20.64 -0.76 -11.38
C LEU A 13 21.17 -2.20 -11.59
N CYS A 14 20.45 -3.00 -12.41
CA CYS A 14 20.99 -3.73 -13.58
C CYS A 14 19.82 -4.31 -14.42
N ALA A 15 19.54 -3.76 -15.61
CA ALA A 15 20.09 -4.22 -16.89
C ALA A 15 19.68 -5.66 -17.26
N VAL A 16 18.65 -5.74 -18.10
CA VAL A 16 18.20 -6.94 -18.81
C VAL A 16 19.32 -7.45 -19.72
N PRO A 17 19.70 -8.75 -19.70
CA PRO A 17 20.58 -9.30 -20.72
C PRO A 17 19.78 -9.57 -22.00
N THR A 18 19.95 -8.72 -23.01
CA THR A 18 19.56 -9.02 -24.39
C THR A 18 20.56 -10.00 -25.02
N ARG A 19 20.05 -11.06 -25.64
CA ARG A 19 20.84 -11.97 -26.49
C ARG A 19 21.16 -11.30 -27.84
N PRO A 20 22.25 -11.70 -28.52
CA PRO A 20 22.80 -10.97 -29.66
C PRO A 20 22.28 -11.42 -31.03
N ARG A 21 22.37 -10.49 -32.00
CA ARG A 21 22.37 -10.53 -33.50
C ARG A 21 21.34 -9.52 -34.03
N GLU A 22 21.61 -8.61 -34.96
CA GLU A 22 22.65 -8.46 -35.99
C GLU A 22 22.82 -6.96 -36.35
N ALA A 23 23.90 -6.68 -37.10
CA ALA A 23 24.49 -5.36 -37.36
C ALA A 23 23.60 -4.34 -38.08
N HIS A 24 23.82 -3.04 -37.84
CA HIS A 24 24.15 -2.03 -38.88
C HIS A 24 24.59 -0.67 -38.29
N ARG A 25 25.89 -0.38 -38.51
CA ARG A 25 26.67 0.89 -38.61
C ARG A 25 26.16 2.25 -38.06
N GLY A 26 27.06 2.89 -37.30
CA GLY A 26 27.31 4.35 -37.18
C GLY A 26 26.60 4.98 -35.96
N VAL A 27 27.19 5.73 -35.04
CA VAL A 27 28.35 6.66 -35.06
C VAL A 27 28.94 6.74 -33.64
N ARG A 28 30.21 7.16 -33.55
CA ARG A 28 31.15 7.10 -32.42
C ARG A 28 30.70 7.84 -31.14
N HIS A 29 30.84 7.18 -29.99
CA HIS A 29 31.08 7.82 -28.69
C HIS A 29 32.59 7.83 -28.39
N GLN A 30 33.13 8.98 -27.93
CA GLN A 30 34.43 9.05 -27.29
C GLN A 30 34.28 8.80 -25.78
N ALA A 31 35.21 8.01 -25.22
CA ALA A 31 35.25 7.57 -23.84
C ALA A 31 36.34 8.30 -23.03
N HIS A 32 36.00 8.66 -21.78
CA HIS A 32 36.75 8.59 -20.48
C HIS A 32 38.21 9.14 -20.40
N PRO A 33 38.86 9.35 -19.21
CA PRO A 33 38.68 8.74 -17.86
C PRO A 33 38.86 9.77 -16.69
N ARG A 34 38.91 9.51 -15.37
CA ARG A 34 39.53 8.51 -14.45
C ARG A 34 38.82 8.63 -13.07
N ARG A 35 38.29 7.55 -12.44
CA ARG A 35 38.86 6.66 -11.38
C ARG A 35 39.33 7.39 -10.10
N ALA A 36 39.13 6.98 -8.84
CA ALA A 36 38.50 5.88 -8.05
C ALA A 36 38.66 6.34 -6.54
N PRO A 37 38.61 5.56 -5.43
CA PRO A 37 38.16 4.19 -5.13
C PRO A 37 37.24 4.09 -3.88
N GLY A 38 36.63 2.92 -3.64
CA GLY A 38 35.94 2.63 -2.38
C GLY A 38 35.00 1.43 -2.46
N LEU A 39 35.53 0.27 -2.86
CA LEU A 39 34.82 -0.99 -2.81
C LEU A 39 34.59 -1.40 -1.35
N TRP A 40 33.36 -1.82 -1.05
CA TRP A 40 33.07 -2.72 0.06
C TRP A 40 32.70 -4.09 -0.52
N ASP A 41 33.18 -5.13 0.14
CA ASP A 41 33.15 -6.53 -0.26
C ASP A 41 32.10 -7.32 0.55
N ALA A 42 31.67 -8.46 -0.02
CA ALA A 42 30.99 -9.63 0.60
C ALA A 42 29.55 -9.43 1.13
N HIS A 43 28.60 -10.38 1.05
CA HIS A 43 28.59 -11.82 0.76
C HIS A 43 27.20 -12.22 0.24
N THR A 44 27.11 -13.22 -0.63
CA THR A 44 25.84 -13.93 -0.92
C THR A 44 25.47 -14.83 0.24
N GLY A 45 24.88 -14.25 1.27
CA GLY A 45 24.16 -14.99 2.31
C GLY A 45 22.77 -15.34 1.80
N ARG A 46 22.48 -16.63 1.65
CA ARG A 46 21.09 -17.10 1.53
C ARG A 46 20.34 -16.70 2.81
N ARG A 47 19.28 -15.91 2.67
CA ARG A 47 17.98 -16.11 3.32
C ARG A 47 16.95 -15.21 2.68
N GLU A 48 15.82 -15.85 2.37
CA GLU A 48 14.64 -15.31 1.72
C GLU A 48 13.78 -14.65 2.80
N ASP A 49 13.35 -13.40 2.59
CA ASP A 49 12.24 -12.82 3.35
C ASP A 49 11.40 -11.93 2.42
N GLN A 50 10.07 -12.07 2.49
CA GLN A 50 9.18 -11.73 1.38
C GLN A 50 7.94 -10.81 1.69
N GLY A 51 8.07 -9.45 1.86
CA GLY A 51 7.13 -8.28 1.83
C GLY A 51 6.19 -7.86 0.64
N ASP A 52 4.95 -7.45 0.94
CA ASP A 52 4.12 -6.45 0.23
C ASP A 52 3.64 -5.38 1.22
N GLY A 53 3.27 -4.20 0.71
CA GLY A 53 2.75 -3.06 1.47
C GLY A 53 3.26 -1.73 0.91
N PHE A 54 2.75 -0.61 1.43
CA PHE A 54 3.25 0.73 1.09
C PHE A 54 3.96 1.36 2.30
N ILE A 55 5.16 1.90 2.06
CA ILE A 55 5.78 2.84 2.99
C ILE A 55 5.61 4.26 2.46
N VAL A 56 4.93 5.09 3.24
CA VAL A 56 4.70 6.51 2.92
C VAL A 56 5.50 7.36 3.89
N GLN A 57 6.36 8.22 3.37
CA GLN A 57 7.01 9.27 4.14
C GLN A 57 6.25 10.57 3.94
N LEU A 58 5.75 11.14 5.03
CA LEU A 58 5.07 12.43 5.01
C LEU A 58 6.08 13.57 4.81
N PRO A 59 5.64 14.76 4.35
CA PRO A 59 6.52 15.89 4.10
C PRO A 59 7.32 16.27 5.36
N PRO A 60 8.54 16.78 5.18
CA PRO A 60 9.31 17.28 6.30
C PRO A 60 8.63 18.51 6.91
N VAL A 61 8.68 18.60 8.24
CA VAL A 61 8.32 19.81 9.00
C VAL A 61 9.61 20.41 9.53
N ALA A 62 9.72 21.74 9.53
CA ALA A 62 10.95 22.42 9.94
C ALA A 62 11.39 21.96 11.34
N GLU A 63 12.69 21.68 11.49
CA GLU A 63 13.33 21.26 12.75
C GLU A 63 12.88 19.88 13.29
N LEU A 64 12.04 19.15 12.55
CA LEU A 64 11.55 17.81 12.93
C LEU A 64 12.03 16.74 11.94
N GLU A 65 12.19 15.52 12.45
CA GLU A 65 12.48 14.32 11.68
C GLU A 65 11.22 13.86 10.92
N PRO A 66 11.34 13.45 9.64
CA PRO A 66 10.19 12.97 8.85
C PRO A 66 9.51 11.76 9.49
N VAL A 67 8.19 11.70 9.38
CA VAL A 67 7.40 10.52 9.75
C VAL A 67 7.27 9.57 8.56
N ARG A 68 7.44 8.27 8.80
CA ARG A 68 7.08 7.22 7.85
C ARG A 68 6.06 6.25 8.42
N ILE A 69 5.16 5.82 7.56
CA ILE A 69 4.02 4.96 7.88
C ILE A 69 4.07 3.75 6.95
N LEU A 70 4.01 2.55 7.52
CA LEU A 70 3.96 1.29 6.80
C LEU A 70 2.52 0.75 6.83
N PHE A 71 1.87 0.67 5.67
CA PHE A 71 0.50 0.20 5.53
C PHE A 71 0.47 -1.28 5.15
N ASP A 72 -0.40 -2.04 5.84
CA ASP A 72 -0.71 -3.44 5.59
C ASP A 72 0.52 -4.33 5.28
N PRO A 73 1.56 -4.33 6.12
CA PRO A 73 2.79 -5.04 5.80
C PRO A 73 2.65 -6.56 5.87
N ILE A 74 3.08 -7.25 4.82
CA ILE A 74 3.15 -8.71 4.75
C ILE A 74 4.48 -9.18 4.17
N TRP A 75 5.42 -9.58 5.04
CA TRP A 75 6.70 -10.22 4.70
C TRP A 75 6.68 -11.74 4.57
N SER A 76 5.51 -12.36 4.67
CA SER A 76 5.34 -13.79 4.52
C SER A 76 5.20 -14.24 3.06
N GLU A 77 5.75 -15.42 2.77
CA GLU A 77 5.61 -16.09 1.47
C GLU A 77 4.16 -16.42 1.13
N ARG A 78 3.34 -16.66 2.16
CA ARG A 78 1.92 -16.95 2.00
C ARG A 78 1.05 -16.08 2.87
N ALA A 79 -0.01 -15.55 2.27
CA ALA A 79 -1.14 -14.93 2.94
C ALA A 79 -2.06 -16.04 3.48
N SER A 80 -1.65 -16.68 4.57
CA SER A 80 -2.29 -17.89 5.10
C SER A 80 -2.00 -18.08 6.59
N PRO A 81 -2.87 -18.79 7.34
CA PRO A 81 -2.53 -19.24 8.70
C PRO A 81 -1.31 -20.15 8.75
N HIS A 82 -0.93 -20.77 7.63
CA HIS A 82 0.17 -21.73 7.57
C HIS A 82 1.01 -21.56 6.30
N GLN A 83 2.34 -21.57 6.44
CA GLN A 83 3.26 -21.32 5.32
C GLN A 83 3.39 -22.50 4.32
N SER A 84 2.75 -23.65 4.59
CA SER A 84 2.70 -24.79 3.65
C SER A 84 1.47 -24.79 2.74
N ALA A 85 0.46 -23.94 2.98
CA ALA A 85 -0.81 -23.96 2.25
C ALA A 85 -1.37 -22.55 2.08
N GLY A 86 -2.32 -22.35 1.16
CA GLY A 86 -2.93 -21.04 0.88
C GLY A 86 -2.18 -20.20 -0.17
N PRO A 87 -2.65 -18.99 -0.47
CA PRO A 87 -2.09 -18.13 -1.51
C PRO A 87 -0.60 -17.88 -1.30
N ARG A 88 0.20 -18.23 -2.31
CA ARG A 88 1.63 -17.93 -2.34
C ARG A 88 1.83 -16.64 -3.12
N ARG A 89 2.69 -15.75 -2.64
CA ARG A 89 3.10 -14.61 -3.45
C ARG A 89 3.81 -15.08 -4.72
N ARG A 90 3.57 -14.31 -5.78
CA ARG A 90 4.19 -14.38 -7.09
C ARG A 90 5.42 -13.49 -7.13
N LEU A 91 5.30 -12.30 -6.59
CA LEU A 91 6.35 -11.29 -6.58
C LEU A 91 7.03 -11.32 -5.21
N PRO A 92 8.37 -11.47 -5.16
CA PRO A 92 9.10 -11.23 -3.94
C PRO A 92 9.01 -9.73 -3.64
N PRO A 93 9.40 -9.32 -2.43
CA PRO A 93 9.40 -7.93 -2.05
C PRO A 93 10.56 -7.25 -2.71
N PRO A 94 10.54 -5.93 -2.71
CA PRO A 94 11.68 -5.19 -3.16
C PRO A 94 12.88 -5.27 -2.21
N CYS A 95 12.68 -5.54 -0.91
CA CYS A 95 13.75 -5.55 0.09
C CYS A 95 13.40 -6.34 1.36
N ASP A 96 14.43 -6.63 2.15
CA ASP A 96 14.26 -7.17 3.50
C ASP A 96 13.69 -6.09 4.45
N LEU A 97 12.95 -6.52 5.47
CA LEU A 97 12.27 -5.60 6.39
C LEU A 97 13.24 -4.67 7.14
N ASP A 98 14.47 -5.11 7.41
CA ASP A 98 15.53 -4.33 8.07
C ASP A 98 16.26 -3.36 7.13
N GLN A 99 16.01 -3.45 5.83
CA GLN A 99 16.50 -2.50 4.83
C GLN A 99 15.55 -1.31 4.63
N LEU A 100 14.34 -1.37 5.21
CA LEU A 100 13.41 -0.25 5.17
C LEU A 100 13.99 0.99 5.89
N PRO A 101 13.73 2.20 5.39
CA PRO A 101 14.04 3.40 6.15
C PRO A 101 13.25 3.42 7.47
N ASP A 102 13.75 4.14 8.47
CA ASP A 102 13.08 4.21 9.78
C ASP A 102 11.62 4.69 9.66
N PHE A 103 10.71 4.04 10.36
CA PHE A 103 9.27 4.30 10.33
C PHE A 103 8.68 4.21 11.73
N GLN A 104 7.61 4.96 11.97
CA GLN A 104 7.07 5.16 13.31
C GLN A 104 5.72 4.47 13.49
N TYR A 105 4.99 4.27 12.39
CA TYR A 105 3.63 3.74 12.44
C TYR A 105 3.48 2.53 11.51
N VAL A 106 2.76 1.52 11.99
CA VAL A 106 2.22 0.43 11.19
C VAL A 106 0.71 0.55 11.20
N VAL A 107 0.10 0.65 10.03
CA VAL A 107 -1.35 0.85 9.89
C VAL A 107 -1.95 -0.40 9.25
N THR A 108 -2.98 -0.95 9.88
CA THR A 108 -3.73 -2.10 9.37
C THR A 108 -5.12 -1.66 8.94
N SER A 109 -5.54 -2.03 7.72
CA SER A 109 -6.88 -1.75 7.19
C SER A 109 -7.92 -2.75 7.72
N HIS A 110 -7.59 -4.04 7.77
CA HIS A 110 -8.46 -5.11 8.25
C HIS A 110 -7.66 -6.38 8.53
N ASN A 111 -8.34 -7.43 9.01
CA ASN A 111 -7.66 -8.59 9.58
C ASN A 111 -7.42 -9.76 8.60
N HIS A 112 -7.57 -9.60 7.28
CA HIS A 112 -7.24 -10.69 6.35
C HIS A 112 -5.73 -10.98 6.33
N TYR A 113 -5.34 -12.18 5.90
CA TYR A 113 -3.95 -12.64 6.02
C TYR A 113 -2.97 -11.86 5.15
N ASP A 114 -3.43 -11.34 4.02
CA ASP A 114 -2.69 -10.49 3.07
C ASP A 114 -2.52 -9.05 3.55
N HIS A 115 -3.25 -8.63 4.60
CA HIS A 115 -3.15 -7.27 5.17
C HIS A 115 -2.68 -7.25 6.63
N LEU A 116 -2.76 -8.38 7.33
CA LEU A 116 -2.34 -8.53 8.71
C LEU A 116 -1.57 -9.83 8.89
N ASP A 117 -0.26 -9.76 8.71
CA ASP A 117 0.65 -10.90 8.79
C ASP A 117 1.40 -10.95 10.13
N TRP A 118 1.08 -11.93 10.98
CA TRP A 118 1.67 -12.02 12.31
C TRP A 118 3.22 -12.16 12.32
N PRO A 119 3.85 -13.04 11.51
CA PRO A 119 5.31 -13.09 11.40
C PRO A 119 5.95 -11.73 11.13
N THR A 120 5.32 -10.91 10.27
CA THR A 120 5.77 -9.56 9.96
C THR A 120 5.60 -8.61 11.13
N ILE A 121 4.41 -8.56 11.74
CA ILE A 121 4.14 -7.73 12.92
C ILE A 121 5.11 -8.07 14.06
N GLU A 122 5.32 -9.36 14.33
CA GLU A 122 6.22 -9.83 15.36
C GLU A 122 7.67 -9.42 15.07
N ARG A 123 8.12 -9.55 13.82
CA ARG A 123 9.47 -9.14 13.40
C ARG A 123 9.65 -7.62 13.53
N ILE A 124 8.67 -6.82 13.09
CA ILE A 124 8.68 -5.36 13.26
C ILE A 124 8.81 -5.02 14.75
N TYR A 125 8.00 -5.62 15.60
CA TYR A 125 8.03 -5.34 17.03
C TYR A 125 9.37 -5.74 17.68
N LYS A 126 9.93 -6.90 17.33
CA LYS A 126 11.27 -7.32 17.80
C LYS A 126 12.37 -6.36 17.36
N MET A 127 12.26 -5.79 16.15
CA MET A 127 13.23 -4.84 15.62
C MET A 127 13.11 -3.44 16.23
N LYS A 128 11.88 -2.98 16.50
CA LYS A 128 11.61 -1.57 16.85
C LYS A 128 11.23 -1.33 18.31
N GLY A 129 10.72 -2.34 19.01
CA GLY A 129 10.27 -2.25 20.40
C GLY A 129 9.24 -1.14 20.58
N SER A 130 9.49 -0.23 21.54
CA SER A 130 8.61 0.90 21.86
C SER A 130 8.63 2.04 20.84
N HIS A 131 9.45 1.97 19.80
CA HIS A 131 9.58 3.02 18.78
C HIS A 131 8.59 2.90 17.61
N VAL A 132 7.66 1.94 17.68
CA VAL A 132 6.60 1.75 16.69
C VAL A 132 5.24 1.75 17.36
N THR A 133 4.28 2.43 16.74
CA THR A 133 2.87 2.39 17.13
C THR A 133 2.07 1.68 16.04
N PHE A 134 1.21 0.76 16.45
CA PHE A 134 0.26 0.07 15.60
C PHE A 134 -1.06 0.81 15.61
N VAL A 135 -1.60 1.12 14.43
CA VAL A 135 -2.88 1.80 14.26
C VAL A 135 -3.82 0.83 13.54
N ALA A 136 -4.97 0.55 14.14
CA ALA A 136 -5.85 -0.52 13.69
C ALA A 136 -7.33 -0.17 13.89
N PRO A 137 -8.23 -0.77 13.08
CA PRO A 137 -9.66 -0.61 13.26
C PRO A 137 -10.16 -1.38 14.50
N LEU A 138 -11.34 -0.97 15.00
CA LEU A 138 -12.02 -1.54 16.16
C LEU A 138 -12.04 -3.08 16.19
N GLY A 139 -11.71 -3.66 17.35
CA GLY A 139 -11.67 -5.10 17.62
C GLY A 139 -10.31 -5.77 17.43
N LEU A 140 -9.33 -5.11 16.78
CA LEU A 140 -7.99 -5.67 16.54
C LEU A 140 -7.00 -5.50 17.70
N GLU A 141 -7.25 -4.64 18.69
CA GLU A 141 -6.37 -4.49 19.86
C GLU A 141 -6.15 -5.84 20.53
N SER A 142 -7.23 -6.60 20.73
CA SER A 142 -7.17 -7.92 21.35
C SER A 142 -6.25 -8.89 20.59
N TRP A 143 -6.22 -8.80 19.25
CA TRP A 143 -5.38 -9.62 18.40
C TRP A 143 -3.91 -9.27 18.57
N PHE A 144 -3.55 -7.98 18.51
CA PHE A 144 -2.17 -7.51 18.73
C PHE A 144 -1.68 -7.86 20.14
N ARG A 145 -2.53 -7.68 21.15
CA ARG A 145 -2.20 -8.00 22.54
C ARG A 145 -2.01 -9.50 22.78
N SER A 146 -2.79 -10.34 22.10
CA SER A 146 -2.59 -11.80 22.16
C SER A 146 -1.21 -12.22 21.63
N GLY A 147 -0.63 -11.43 20.74
CA GLY A 147 0.73 -11.57 20.23
C GLY A 147 1.82 -10.93 21.12
N GLY A 148 1.45 -10.26 22.22
CA GLY A 148 2.38 -9.64 23.15
C GLY A 148 2.71 -8.16 22.88
N ILE A 149 2.00 -7.51 21.95
CA ILE A 149 2.13 -6.06 21.75
C ILE A 149 1.44 -5.32 22.92
N PRO A 150 2.12 -4.37 23.60
CA PRO A 150 1.52 -3.60 24.69
C PRO A 150 0.36 -2.72 24.21
N ALA A 151 -0.67 -2.55 25.06
CA ALA A 151 -1.86 -1.78 24.72
C ALA A 151 -1.54 -0.31 24.40
N GLU A 152 -0.56 0.28 25.09
CA GLU A 152 -0.09 1.64 24.88
C GLU A 152 0.58 1.87 23.52
N GLN A 153 0.95 0.81 22.80
CA GLN A 153 1.49 0.87 21.44
C GLN A 153 0.42 0.63 20.38
N ILE A 154 -0.85 0.50 20.76
CA ILE A 154 -1.96 0.23 19.84
C ILE A 154 -2.96 1.38 19.91
N ALA A 155 -3.19 2.03 18.78
CA ALA A 155 -4.29 2.97 18.58
C ALA A 155 -5.42 2.25 17.83
N GLU A 156 -6.44 1.84 18.57
CA GLU A 156 -7.65 1.23 18.03
C GLU A 156 -8.73 2.29 17.81
N LEU A 157 -9.35 2.32 16.63
CA LEU A 157 -10.32 3.35 16.24
C LEU A 157 -11.54 2.77 15.51
N ASP A 158 -12.73 3.26 15.84
CA ASP A 158 -13.95 3.02 15.06
C ASP A 158 -14.06 4.02 13.88
N TRP A 159 -14.95 3.75 12.92
CA TRP A 159 -15.17 4.66 11.79
C TRP A 159 -15.53 6.08 12.26
N HIS A 160 -14.90 7.04 11.59
CA HIS A 160 -14.94 8.47 11.86
C HIS A 160 -14.25 8.92 13.14
N GLU A 161 -13.74 8.00 13.96
CA GLU A 161 -12.82 8.35 15.05
C GLU A 161 -11.45 8.71 14.51
N SER A 162 -10.72 9.48 15.31
CA SER A 162 -9.37 9.91 14.96
C SER A 162 -8.45 9.93 16.18
N ALA A 163 -7.19 9.61 15.96
CA ALA A 163 -6.12 9.77 16.94
C ALA A 163 -5.06 10.75 16.42
N GLU A 164 -4.62 11.67 17.27
CA GLU A 164 -3.46 12.52 17.03
C GLU A 164 -2.27 11.90 17.76
N LEU A 165 -1.33 11.37 16.97
CA LEU A 165 -0.21 10.59 17.47
C LEU A 165 1.10 11.32 17.18
N ARG A 166 1.98 11.35 18.18
CA ARG A 166 3.33 11.89 18.06
C ARG A 166 4.33 10.84 18.51
N ALA A 167 5.12 10.33 17.57
CA ALA A 167 6.04 9.23 17.82
C ALA A 167 7.17 9.59 18.78
N SER A 168 7.65 10.84 18.73
CA SER A 168 8.58 11.39 19.70
C SER A 168 8.58 12.93 19.62
N GLU A 169 9.26 13.59 20.56
CA GLU A 169 9.47 15.04 20.49
C GLU A 169 10.19 15.50 19.21
N ARG A 170 10.92 14.62 18.53
CA ARG A 170 11.60 14.93 17.27
C ARG A 170 10.70 14.80 16.04
N HIS A 171 9.48 14.29 16.17
CA HIS A 171 8.56 14.10 15.05
C HIS A 171 7.36 15.05 15.11
N PRO A 172 6.76 15.39 13.95
CA PRO A 172 5.47 16.06 13.90
C PRO A 172 4.35 15.15 14.44
N THR A 173 3.28 15.79 14.91
CA THR A 173 2.02 15.10 15.20
C THR A 173 1.33 14.71 13.90
N VAL A 174 0.86 13.46 13.84
CA VAL A 174 0.12 12.91 12.70
C VAL A 174 -1.26 12.51 13.18
N LYS A 175 -2.28 12.95 12.44
CA LYS A 175 -3.66 12.59 12.69
C LYS A 175 -4.07 11.42 11.80
N PHE A 176 -4.42 10.31 12.42
CA PHE A 176 -5.02 9.15 11.76
C PHE A 176 -6.52 9.22 11.94
N ILE A 177 -7.27 9.07 10.85
CA ILE A 177 -8.73 8.97 10.87
C ILE A 177 -9.11 7.61 10.28
N CYS A 178 -9.80 6.81 11.09
CA CYS A 178 -10.37 5.54 10.64
C CYS A 178 -11.62 5.87 9.82
N ALA A 179 -11.61 5.56 8.54
CA ALA A 179 -12.70 5.88 7.62
C ALA A 179 -13.39 4.60 7.12
N PRO A 180 -14.67 4.67 6.71
CA PRO A 180 -15.37 3.50 6.19
C PRO A 180 -14.68 2.88 4.97
N ALA A 181 -14.76 1.56 4.87
CA ALA A 181 -14.47 0.78 3.67
C ALA A 181 -15.62 -0.21 3.43
N GLN A 182 -15.86 -0.59 2.18
CA GLN A 182 -16.90 -1.55 1.82
C GLN A 182 -16.30 -2.96 1.71
N HIS A 183 -16.03 -3.60 2.84
CA HIS A 183 -15.35 -4.90 2.87
C HIS A 183 -15.87 -5.82 3.99
N GLY A 184 -15.07 -6.79 4.40
CA GLY A 184 -15.32 -7.67 5.54
C GLY A 184 -14.03 -7.94 6.32
N SER A 185 -14.15 -8.82 7.31
CA SER A 185 -13.04 -9.32 8.11
C SER A 185 -13.26 -10.79 8.43
N GLY A 186 -12.20 -11.52 8.74
CA GLY A 186 -12.22 -12.90 9.23
C GLY A 186 -10.97 -13.68 8.84
N ARG A 187 -10.43 -14.45 9.79
CA ARG A 187 -9.23 -15.28 9.59
C ARG A 187 -9.55 -16.78 9.65
N SER A 188 -10.76 -17.14 10.03
CA SER A 188 -11.24 -18.49 10.24
C SER A 188 -12.73 -18.56 9.91
N LEU A 189 -13.32 -19.75 10.01
CA LEU A 189 -14.76 -19.93 9.81
C LEU A 189 -15.62 -19.33 10.96
N PHE A 190 -15.00 -18.95 12.08
CA PHE A 190 -15.71 -18.58 13.31
C PHE A 190 -15.57 -17.10 13.74
N ASP A 191 -14.75 -16.32 13.04
CA ASP A 191 -14.46 -14.91 13.34
C ASP A 191 -14.81 -13.96 12.17
N GLN A 192 -15.68 -14.42 11.27
CA GLN A 192 -16.15 -13.61 10.16
C GLN A 192 -16.90 -12.38 10.70
N ARG A 193 -16.43 -11.18 10.30
CA ARG A 193 -16.95 -9.87 10.71
C ARG A 193 -16.87 -9.59 12.21
N SER A 194 -15.93 -10.22 12.94
CA SER A 194 -15.75 -9.98 14.37
C SER A 194 -14.89 -8.75 14.68
N THR A 195 -14.15 -8.22 13.71
CA THR A 195 -13.40 -6.96 13.81
C THR A 195 -13.81 -6.01 12.69
N LEU A 196 -13.61 -4.72 12.88
CA LEU A 196 -13.88 -3.72 11.87
C LEU A 196 -12.85 -3.81 10.72
N TRP A 197 -13.24 -3.32 9.55
CA TRP A 197 -12.41 -3.10 8.37
C TRP A 197 -12.50 -1.62 8.00
N ALA A 198 -11.42 -1.01 7.55
CA ALA A 198 -11.35 0.43 7.39
C ALA A 198 -10.44 0.86 6.24
N SER A 199 -10.72 2.06 5.76
CA SER A 199 -9.77 2.89 5.04
C SER A 199 -9.14 3.89 6.04
N TRP A 200 -8.05 4.54 5.65
CA TRP A 200 -7.33 5.47 6.51
C TRP A 200 -7.09 6.79 5.80
N ALA A 201 -7.60 7.88 6.39
CA ALA A 201 -7.17 9.23 6.06
C ALA A 201 -6.09 9.65 7.06
N VAL A 202 -4.95 10.12 6.54
CA VAL A 202 -3.80 10.53 7.35
C VAL A 202 -3.48 11.98 7.06
N HIS A 203 -3.47 12.80 8.10
CA HIS A 203 -3.19 14.22 8.01
C HIS A 203 -1.96 14.61 8.83
N GLN A 204 -1.14 15.50 8.28
CA GLN A 204 -0.03 16.12 9.02
C GLN A 204 0.00 17.61 8.71
N ASP A 205 0.04 18.44 9.76
CA ASP A 205 0.31 19.87 9.60
C ASP A 205 1.76 20.06 9.14
N ILE A 206 1.95 20.81 8.06
CA ILE A 206 3.26 21.08 7.48
C ILE A 206 3.68 22.56 7.58
N GLY A 207 2.96 23.35 8.38
CA GLY A 207 3.18 24.77 8.57
C GLY A 207 2.46 25.65 7.53
N ASP A 208 2.44 26.96 7.79
CA ASP A 208 1.84 27.99 6.93
C ASP A 208 0.35 27.74 6.61
N GLY A 209 -0.38 27.08 7.52
CA GLY A 209 -1.79 26.73 7.33
C GLY A 209 -2.03 25.62 6.31
N ARG A 210 -0.97 24.89 5.90
CA ARG A 210 -1.05 23.78 4.95
C ARG A 210 -0.99 22.44 5.68
N ARG A 211 -1.59 21.43 5.06
CA ARG A 211 -1.74 20.08 5.61
C ARG A 211 -1.48 19.07 4.52
N ALA A 212 -0.62 18.11 4.80
CA ALA A 212 -0.48 16.91 3.98
C ALA A 212 -1.63 15.96 4.24
N ALA A 213 -2.20 15.38 3.18
CA ALA A 213 -3.31 14.45 3.27
C ALA A 213 -3.08 13.21 2.38
N VAL A 214 -3.01 12.03 3.02
CA VAL A 214 -2.84 10.75 2.35
C VAL A 214 -4.04 9.84 2.66
N TYR A 215 -4.47 9.08 1.67
CA TYR A 215 -5.55 8.10 1.83
C TYR A 215 -5.09 6.67 1.50
N HIS A 216 -5.33 5.73 2.40
CA HIS A 216 -5.17 4.30 2.15
C HIS A 216 -6.55 3.64 2.12
N ALA A 217 -6.98 3.16 0.96
CA ALA A 217 -8.33 2.63 0.80
C ALA A 217 -8.57 1.30 1.55
N GLY A 218 -7.48 0.59 1.92
CA GLY A 218 -7.57 -0.82 2.28
C GLY A 218 -8.11 -1.65 1.12
N ASP A 219 -8.68 -2.80 1.44
CA ASP A 219 -9.54 -3.49 0.50
C ASP A 219 -10.97 -2.98 0.62
N THR A 220 -11.57 -2.71 -0.53
CA THR A 220 -12.91 -2.16 -0.57
C THR A 220 -13.59 -2.46 -1.89
N GLY A 221 -14.89 -2.74 -1.82
CA GLY A 221 -15.82 -2.66 -2.92
C GLY A 221 -16.15 -1.21 -3.25
N TYR A 222 -17.11 -1.04 -4.16
CA TYR A 222 -17.60 0.28 -4.54
C TYR A 222 -19.10 0.33 -4.82
N MET A 223 -19.69 -0.78 -5.25
CA MET A 223 -21.09 -0.85 -5.65
C MET A 223 -21.95 -1.52 -4.57
N THR A 224 -23.17 -1.02 -4.42
CA THR A 224 -24.26 -1.64 -3.67
C THR A 224 -25.42 -1.92 -4.63
N HIS A 225 -26.45 -2.65 -4.19
CA HIS A 225 -27.66 -2.86 -4.98
C HIS A 225 -28.35 -1.56 -5.44
N GLY A 226 -28.14 -0.44 -4.72
CA GLY A 226 -28.72 0.86 -5.02
C GLY A 226 -27.81 1.80 -5.83
N GLY A 227 -26.61 1.36 -6.21
CA GLY A 227 -25.59 2.19 -6.85
C GLY A 227 -24.32 2.34 -6.01
N PRO A 228 -23.47 3.33 -6.30
CA PRO A 228 -22.20 3.55 -5.59
C PRO A 228 -22.39 3.72 -4.09
N CYS A 229 -21.46 3.20 -3.30
CA CYS A 229 -21.44 3.43 -1.87
C CYS A 229 -21.24 4.94 -1.59
N PRO A 230 -22.13 5.60 -0.84
CA PRO A 230 -22.02 7.03 -0.57
C PRO A 230 -20.81 7.39 0.29
N ALA A 231 -20.26 6.42 1.04
CA ALA A 231 -19.15 6.65 1.97
C ALA A 231 -17.92 7.29 1.31
N PHE A 232 -17.60 6.94 0.05
CA PHE A 232 -16.41 7.48 -0.61
C PHE A 232 -16.54 8.98 -0.93
N ALA A 233 -17.73 9.42 -1.35
CA ALA A 233 -17.99 10.84 -1.56
C ALA A 233 -17.98 11.61 -0.22
N GLU A 234 -18.55 11.02 0.83
CA GLU A 234 -18.49 11.60 2.17
C GLU A 234 -17.06 11.71 2.71
N ILE A 235 -16.20 10.72 2.44
CA ILE A 235 -14.77 10.74 2.79
C ILE A 235 -14.07 11.90 2.07
N GLY A 236 -14.31 12.07 0.77
CA GLY A 236 -13.74 13.19 0.00
C GLY A 236 -14.23 14.56 0.47
N GLU A 237 -15.48 14.65 0.94
CA GLU A 237 -16.04 15.88 1.51
C GLU A 237 -15.50 16.23 2.89
N ARG A 238 -15.36 15.23 3.77
CA ARG A 238 -14.99 15.44 5.18
C ARG A 238 -13.49 15.54 5.39
N TYR A 239 -12.72 14.72 4.68
CA TYR A 239 -11.31 14.52 4.95
C TYR A 239 -10.42 14.99 3.80
N GLY A 240 -10.91 14.89 2.56
CA GLY A 240 -10.21 15.37 1.37
C GLY A 240 -10.14 16.91 1.24
N PRO A 241 -9.57 17.42 0.14
CA PRO A 241 -8.88 16.65 -0.90
C PRO A 241 -7.62 15.97 -0.36
N PHE A 242 -7.24 14.84 -0.98
CA PHE A 242 -6.02 14.12 -0.66
C PHE A 242 -4.93 14.43 -1.69
N ASP A 243 -3.70 14.65 -1.22
CA ASP A 243 -2.53 14.79 -2.10
C ASP A 243 -2.27 13.47 -2.83
N MET A 244 -2.35 12.36 -2.08
CA MET A 244 -2.10 11.02 -2.61
C MET A 244 -3.08 10.00 -2.03
N ALA A 245 -3.52 9.05 -2.86
CA ALA A 245 -4.27 7.89 -2.43
C ALA A 245 -3.69 6.57 -2.96
N MET A 246 -3.77 5.52 -2.16
CA MET A 246 -3.50 4.14 -2.56
C MET A 246 -4.83 3.41 -2.65
N ILE A 247 -5.19 2.91 -3.84
CA ILE A 247 -6.53 2.38 -4.15
C ILE A 247 -6.39 0.98 -4.75
N PRO A 248 -7.11 -0.05 -4.24
CA PRO A 248 -7.02 -1.39 -4.78
C PRO A 248 -7.60 -1.42 -6.20
N ILE A 249 -6.94 -2.12 -7.11
CA ILE A 249 -7.40 -2.30 -8.50
C ILE A 249 -7.71 -3.75 -8.83
N TRP A 250 -7.82 -4.62 -7.82
CA TRP A 250 -8.05 -6.04 -8.02
C TRP A 250 -9.40 -6.49 -7.49
N ARG A 251 -10.12 -7.28 -8.31
CA ARG A 251 -11.46 -7.82 -7.98
C ARG A 251 -11.43 -9.11 -7.13
N GLY A 252 -10.26 -9.53 -6.64
CA GLY A 252 -10.12 -10.57 -5.62
C GLY A 252 -9.27 -11.79 -6.02
N GLY A 253 -8.28 -12.10 -5.17
CA GLY A 253 -7.41 -13.30 -5.18
C GLY A 253 -7.83 -14.36 -4.14
N SER A 254 -8.87 -14.12 -3.35
CA SER A 254 -9.56 -15.17 -2.57
C SER A 254 -10.19 -16.23 -3.47
N LEU A 255 -10.22 -15.95 -4.77
CA LEU A 255 -10.63 -16.85 -5.83
C LEU A 255 -9.45 -17.49 -6.55
N SER A 256 -8.18 -17.25 -6.22
CA SER A 256 -7.07 -17.92 -6.93
C SER A 256 -7.13 -19.45 -6.75
N PHE A 257 -7.72 -19.95 -5.65
CA PHE A 257 -8.10 -21.37 -5.50
C PHE A 257 -9.23 -21.79 -6.48
N ILE A 258 -10.24 -20.94 -6.67
CA ILE A 258 -11.38 -21.18 -7.58
C ILE A 258 -10.96 -21.02 -9.06
N ALA A 259 -10.06 -20.08 -9.36
CA ALA A 259 -9.42 -19.87 -10.65
C ALA A 259 -8.44 -21.01 -10.97
N ALA A 260 -7.73 -21.55 -9.98
CA ALA A 260 -6.93 -22.77 -10.13
C ALA A 260 -7.80 -24.01 -10.44
N MET A 261 -9.09 -24.00 -10.07
CA MET A 261 -10.09 -24.99 -10.49
C MET A 261 -10.70 -24.69 -11.88
N GLY A 262 -10.20 -23.68 -12.61
CA GLY A 262 -10.68 -23.31 -13.95
C GLY A 262 -11.99 -22.51 -13.96
N LEU A 263 -12.48 -22.06 -12.80
CA LEU A 263 -13.69 -21.27 -12.68
C LEU A 263 -13.32 -19.79 -12.56
N ARG A 264 -13.67 -19.01 -13.58
CA ARG A 264 -13.57 -17.55 -13.55
C ARG A 264 -14.90 -17.01 -13.06
N LEU A 265 -14.96 -16.48 -11.83
CA LEU A 265 -16.12 -15.72 -11.38
C LEU A 265 -16.06 -14.34 -12.02
N VAL A 266 -16.57 -14.26 -13.24
CA VAL A 266 -16.74 -13.01 -13.97
C VAL A 266 -17.86 -12.24 -13.29
N SER A 267 -17.52 -11.08 -12.71
CA SER A 267 -18.42 -9.99 -12.30
C SER A 267 -19.80 -10.41 -11.77
N THR A 268 -19.90 -10.54 -10.45
CA THR A 268 -21.20 -10.52 -9.77
C THR A 268 -21.26 -9.27 -8.90
N GLU A 269 -22.46 -8.71 -8.70
CA GLU A 269 -22.73 -7.61 -7.75
C GLU A 269 -22.13 -7.87 -6.35
N LEU A 270 -22.01 -9.15 -5.95
CA LEU A 270 -21.36 -9.58 -4.71
C LEU A 270 -19.85 -9.31 -4.66
N ILE A 271 -19.14 -9.47 -5.78
CA ILE A 271 -17.69 -9.22 -5.85
C ILE A 271 -17.43 -7.71 -5.84
N ASP A 272 -18.18 -6.95 -6.64
CA ASP A 272 -18.03 -5.49 -6.72
C ASP A 272 -18.43 -4.77 -5.42
N GLY A 273 -19.16 -5.46 -4.54
CA GLY A 273 -19.48 -5.02 -3.20
C GLY A 273 -18.41 -5.29 -2.13
N LEU A 274 -17.35 -6.03 -2.46
CA LEU A 274 -16.22 -6.32 -1.55
C LEU A 274 -14.86 -5.92 -2.13
N HIS A 275 -14.70 -5.96 -3.45
CA HIS A 275 -13.49 -5.54 -4.15
C HIS A 275 -13.84 -4.69 -5.38
N ALA A 276 -13.32 -3.48 -5.43
CA ALA A 276 -13.52 -2.54 -6.50
C ALA A 276 -12.83 -3.03 -7.78
N SER A 277 -13.50 -2.84 -8.90
CA SER A 277 -12.87 -2.96 -10.21
C SER A 277 -11.89 -1.82 -10.47
N PRO A 278 -10.98 -1.94 -11.44
CA PRO A 278 -10.21 -0.81 -11.94
C PRO A 278 -11.09 0.38 -12.38
N ALA A 279 -12.24 0.11 -13.00
CA ALA A 279 -13.20 1.17 -13.36
C ALA A 279 -13.86 1.82 -12.13
N HIS A 280 -14.15 1.05 -11.09
CA HIS A 280 -14.66 1.54 -9.81
C HIS A 280 -13.57 2.31 -9.05
N ALA A 281 -12.32 1.85 -9.08
CA ALA A 281 -11.18 2.52 -8.47
C ALA A 281 -10.99 3.93 -9.05
N VAL A 282 -11.16 4.10 -10.37
CA VAL A 282 -11.10 5.43 -11.02
C VAL A 282 -12.24 6.34 -10.56
N ARG A 283 -13.42 5.78 -10.25
CA ARG A 283 -14.53 6.56 -9.68
C ARG A 283 -14.27 6.89 -8.21
N LEU A 284 -13.79 5.93 -7.43
CA LEU A 284 -13.38 6.12 -6.04
C LEU A 284 -12.35 7.24 -5.94
N HIS A 285 -11.31 7.25 -6.78
CA HIS A 285 -10.32 8.32 -6.89
C HIS A 285 -10.95 9.72 -6.98
N LYS A 286 -12.00 9.86 -7.79
CA LYS A 286 -12.74 11.13 -7.94
C LYS A 286 -13.60 11.45 -6.73
N ASP A 287 -14.32 10.46 -6.20
CA ASP A 287 -15.23 10.63 -5.06
C ASP A 287 -14.48 11.06 -3.80
N ILE A 288 -13.29 10.48 -3.55
CA ILE A 288 -12.42 10.88 -2.43
C ILE A 288 -11.66 12.18 -2.70
N ARG A 289 -11.78 12.76 -3.91
CA ARG A 289 -11.08 13.99 -4.34
C ARG A 289 -9.56 13.86 -4.20
N SER A 290 -9.01 12.73 -4.64
CA SER A 290 -7.56 12.52 -4.65
C SER A 290 -6.94 13.25 -5.84
N ARG A 291 -5.82 13.92 -5.61
CA ARG A 291 -5.03 14.58 -6.66
C ARG A 291 -4.17 13.58 -7.41
N HIS A 292 -3.54 12.67 -6.69
CA HIS A 292 -2.73 11.60 -7.29
C HIS A 292 -3.13 10.26 -6.70
N SER A 293 -3.29 9.23 -7.53
CA SER A 293 -3.55 7.88 -7.03
C SER A 293 -2.61 6.84 -7.60
N ILE A 294 -2.28 5.87 -6.76
CA ILE A 294 -1.46 4.72 -7.09
C ILE A 294 -2.28 3.45 -6.84
N GLY A 295 -2.32 2.57 -7.85
CA GLY A 295 -3.03 1.31 -7.78
C GLY A 295 -2.29 0.35 -6.86
N MET A 296 -3.04 -0.38 -6.04
CA MET A 296 -2.50 -1.40 -5.15
C MET A 296 -3.32 -2.70 -5.22
N HIS A 297 -2.94 -3.67 -4.40
CA HIS A 297 -3.62 -4.96 -4.25
C HIS A 297 -3.69 -5.80 -5.54
N PHE A 298 -2.73 -5.66 -6.45
CA PHE A 298 -2.64 -6.45 -7.68
C PHE A 298 -1.29 -7.16 -7.79
N ALA A 299 -1.21 -8.16 -8.66
CA ALA A 299 0.01 -8.87 -9.06
C ALA A 299 0.78 -9.68 -7.99
N THR A 300 0.79 -9.31 -6.70
CA THR A 300 1.62 -10.07 -5.75
C THR A 300 1.02 -11.41 -5.38
N PHE A 301 -0.21 -11.49 -4.88
CA PHE A 301 -0.88 -12.78 -4.61
C PHE A 301 -1.74 -13.20 -5.82
N ALA A 302 -1.10 -13.37 -6.98
CA ALA A 302 -1.75 -13.77 -8.23
C ALA A 302 -1.37 -15.20 -8.65
N GLY A 303 -2.35 -15.96 -9.14
CA GLY A 303 -2.18 -17.33 -9.62
C GLY A 303 -1.51 -17.46 -11.00
N SER A 304 -1.41 -16.39 -11.78
CA SER A 304 -0.77 -16.40 -13.11
C SER A 304 -0.29 -15.01 -13.57
N ASP A 305 0.50 -14.96 -14.66
CA ASP A 305 0.89 -13.70 -15.32
C ASP A 305 -0.32 -12.91 -15.84
N GLY A 306 -1.30 -13.61 -16.42
CA GLY A 306 -2.51 -12.98 -16.92
C GLY A 306 -3.32 -12.33 -15.79
N GLU A 307 -3.46 -13.04 -14.67
CA GLU A 307 -4.12 -12.55 -13.46
C GLU A 307 -3.39 -11.32 -12.88
N ALA A 308 -2.05 -11.31 -12.91
CA ALA A 308 -1.25 -10.19 -12.44
C ALA A 308 -1.37 -8.93 -13.34
N TRP A 309 -1.48 -9.11 -14.66
CA TRP A 309 -1.48 -8.00 -15.63
C TRP A 309 -2.86 -7.43 -15.95
N GLU A 310 -3.91 -8.25 -15.89
CA GLU A 310 -5.29 -7.86 -16.19
C GLU A 310 -5.74 -6.55 -15.52
N PRO A 311 -5.44 -6.29 -14.24
CA PRO A 311 -5.87 -5.08 -13.53
C PRO A 311 -5.26 -3.81 -14.10
N VAL A 312 -4.00 -3.91 -14.51
CA VAL A 312 -3.24 -2.80 -15.08
C VAL A 312 -3.84 -2.45 -16.43
N ALA A 313 -4.14 -3.45 -17.26
CA ALA A 313 -4.79 -3.26 -18.55
C ALA A 313 -6.21 -2.67 -18.41
N GLU A 314 -7.02 -3.20 -17.48
CA GLU A 314 -8.36 -2.67 -17.17
C GLU A 314 -8.31 -1.24 -16.62
N LEU A 315 -7.30 -0.91 -15.80
CA LEU A 315 -7.10 0.45 -15.29
C LEU A 315 -6.83 1.42 -16.43
N VAL A 316 -5.92 1.08 -17.36
CA VAL A 316 -5.62 1.92 -18.53
C VAL A 316 -6.88 2.21 -19.33
N ALA A 317 -7.68 1.19 -19.65
CA ALA A 317 -8.93 1.35 -20.38
C ALA A 317 -9.97 2.18 -19.61
N ALA A 318 -10.07 1.99 -18.29
CA ALA A 318 -10.97 2.74 -17.44
C ALA A 318 -10.60 4.22 -17.35
N LYS A 319 -9.31 4.54 -17.25
CA LYS A 319 -8.78 5.91 -17.23
C LYS A 319 -9.09 6.65 -18.51
N GLU A 320 -8.87 6.01 -19.67
CA GLU A 320 -9.20 6.60 -20.97
C GLU A 320 -10.69 6.94 -21.07
N LYS A 321 -11.56 5.98 -20.71
CA LYS A 321 -13.02 6.17 -20.73
C LYS A 321 -13.50 7.26 -19.77
N GLN A 322 -12.80 7.45 -18.65
CA GLN A 322 -13.18 8.39 -17.60
C GLN A 322 -12.37 9.69 -17.62
N HIS A 323 -11.53 9.91 -18.64
CA HIS A 323 -10.68 11.08 -18.80
C HIS A 323 -9.78 11.36 -17.59
N VAL A 324 -9.06 10.35 -17.12
CA VAL A 324 -8.07 10.46 -16.03
C VAL A 324 -6.67 10.23 -16.59
N GLY A 325 -5.75 11.15 -16.30
CA GLY A 325 -4.35 11.10 -16.74
C GLY A 325 -3.51 10.07 -15.99
N ASP A 326 -2.20 10.08 -16.22
CA ASP A 326 -1.27 9.25 -15.46
C ASP A 326 -1.04 9.79 -14.06
N TRP A 327 -0.60 8.93 -13.12
CA TRP A 327 -0.52 9.24 -11.69
C TRP A 327 0.28 10.51 -11.35
N HIS A 328 1.22 10.92 -12.20
CA HIS A 328 2.08 12.08 -12.00
C HIS A 328 1.44 13.40 -12.48
N GLU A 329 0.29 13.33 -13.15
CA GLU A 329 -0.53 14.48 -13.52
C GLU A 329 -1.51 14.82 -12.38
N GLU A 330 -1.87 16.09 -12.23
CA GLU A 330 -2.90 16.52 -11.28
C GLU A 330 -4.26 15.89 -11.64
N GLY A 331 -4.91 15.26 -10.68
CA GLY A 331 -6.11 14.44 -10.89
C GLY A 331 -5.82 13.09 -11.58
N GLY A 332 -4.57 12.63 -11.53
CA GLY A 332 -4.09 11.44 -12.22
C GLY A 332 -4.15 10.15 -11.39
N PHE A 333 -4.19 9.02 -12.09
CA PHE A 333 -4.17 7.68 -11.49
C PHE A 333 -3.31 6.73 -12.34
N GLY A 334 -2.55 5.84 -11.72
CA GLY A 334 -1.77 4.82 -12.41
C GLY A 334 -1.25 3.77 -11.45
N VAL A 335 -0.29 2.99 -11.93
CA VAL A 335 0.49 2.04 -11.14
C VAL A 335 1.96 2.44 -11.19
N ILE A 336 2.72 1.97 -10.21
CA ILE A 336 4.18 2.04 -10.16
C ILE A 336 4.70 0.61 -10.04
N ASP A 337 5.97 0.38 -10.37
CA ASP A 337 6.58 -0.94 -10.21
C ASP A 337 6.71 -1.31 -8.72
N ILE A 338 6.62 -2.60 -8.39
CA ILE A 338 6.88 -3.06 -7.02
C ILE A 338 8.34 -2.75 -6.67
N GLY A 339 8.54 -1.94 -5.62
CA GLY A 339 9.85 -1.44 -5.22
C GLY A 339 10.19 -0.05 -5.74
N GLU A 340 9.37 0.51 -6.64
CA GLU A 340 9.57 1.85 -7.15
C GLU A 340 9.31 2.92 -6.07
N THR A 341 10.03 4.03 -6.21
CA THR A 341 9.91 5.23 -5.40
C THR A 341 9.37 6.35 -6.24
N VAL A 342 8.30 6.96 -5.78
CA VAL A 342 7.74 8.14 -6.40
C VAL A 342 7.61 9.28 -5.41
N VAL A 343 7.69 10.49 -5.96
CA VAL A 343 7.57 11.73 -5.22
C VAL A 343 6.37 12.47 -5.77
N VAL A 344 5.39 12.74 -4.91
CA VAL A 344 4.19 13.48 -5.27
C VAL A 344 4.37 14.92 -4.79
N ALA A 345 4.21 15.86 -5.70
CA ALA A 345 4.25 17.28 -5.36
C ALA A 345 2.99 17.65 -4.58
N MET A 346 3.15 18.45 -3.53
CA MET A 346 2.01 19.09 -2.87
C MET A 346 1.83 20.48 -3.47
N GLU A 347 0.58 20.93 -3.62
CA GLU A 347 0.29 22.33 -3.95
C GLU A 347 0.13 23.20 -2.70
#